data_AF-A0A1F5IVU0-F1
#
_entry.id   AF-A0A1F5IVU0-F1
#
_cell.length_a   1.000
_cell.length_b   1.000
_cell.length_c   1.000
_cell.angle_alpha   90.00
_cell.angle_beta   90.00
_cell.angle_gamma   90.00
#
_symmetry.space_group_name_H-M   'P 1'
#
loop_
_entity.id
_entity.type
_entity.pdbx_description
1 polymer ?
#
loop_
_entity_poly.entity_id
_entity_poly.type
_entity_poly.pdbx_seq_one_letter_code
_entity_poly.pdbx_strand_id
1 'polypeptide(L)'
;MDRDAAGTGVSEAGEKMDIHKLADLELSTIISLAGMPPQKELVNPRMPSEMAKRVRVTFRPLPKDFGNQIVIRFRDKLEQKLKENGVQLIPWDDAAEVPPGIVSKILRTRKVSSSIHAVVDVKREYSLTRKLFSALAEKIYLRTRKPERSVMEILKISGWADDFTARYVQDPFNTQIITLMPLEPEFADKGTTYDRKIAIGLKNLITTMSEIVMGIEPDRFSLVNMNLSDSIYRNDELDEFVLNSLIPKIYAPIKPPVLTRFKKGEYDPSHSVFPKQLADLGRLVESTSLFPEGSKFSEKITRVSHRDVVEKIMEGRTGVSYGFIAIAEAPRYEGPVTVTKEEWDTFTKVESVNDDKVRENKEGRWYVKTEIRGKVIYQQVPDIWVVTSRSGSNKTNLDPNTDIVRIGLIKGKLNLETPRGVDLHRRDIRPSFDTYVILAQAIAAALYTPELIKNGLPILHFHGYPDPAWFGQSEYFAGATNPSLPCGTVEAALLNFSAIYEIANRNGDSIKMLCLVEADHGVNILGLDRDYLVKRLREGVLEGHVILGGKHLPELRRTSLKAEMEERGLGKAAGSVN
;
A
#
# COMPACT_ATOMS: atom_id res chain seq x y z
N MET A 1 33.82 -4.48 -59.26
CA MET A 1 33.87 -5.38 -58.08
C MET A 1 34.44 -4.58 -56.94
N ASP A 2 33.71 -4.62 -55.83
CA ASP A 2 34.08 -4.24 -54.46
C ASP A 2 34.17 -2.77 -54.00
N ARG A 3 33.29 -2.53 -52.99
CA ARG A 3 33.46 -1.78 -51.73
C ARG A 3 33.29 -0.26 -51.74
N ASP A 4 32.17 0.20 -51.18
CA ASP A 4 32.08 0.60 -49.76
C ASP A 4 30.70 1.22 -49.45
N ALA A 5 30.03 0.73 -48.40
CA ALA A 5 28.95 1.46 -47.74
C ALA A 5 28.90 1.04 -46.27
N ALA A 6 29.48 1.88 -45.42
CA ALA A 6 29.39 1.79 -43.97
C ALA A 6 27.97 2.09 -43.51
N GLY A 7 27.29 1.08 -42.98
CA GLY A 7 26.04 1.24 -42.23
C GLY A 7 26.34 1.45 -40.75
N THR A 8 26.16 2.68 -40.27
CA THR A 8 26.09 2.99 -38.84
C THR A 8 24.79 2.46 -38.29
N GLY A 9 24.83 1.25 -37.73
CA GLY A 9 23.74 0.68 -36.94
C GLY A 9 23.67 1.35 -35.59
N VAL A 10 22.73 2.29 -35.42
CA VAL A 10 22.31 2.76 -34.10
C VAL A 10 21.52 1.61 -33.46
N SER A 11 22.07 1.03 -32.40
CA SER A 11 21.40 -0.02 -31.63
C SER A 11 20.29 0.59 -30.77
N GLU A 12 19.04 0.49 -31.23
CA GLU A 12 17.86 0.58 -30.36
C GLU A 12 17.82 -0.66 -29.45
N ALA A 13 18.61 -0.64 -28.38
CA ALA A 13 18.46 -1.58 -27.28
C ALA A 13 17.62 -0.89 -26.19
N GLY A 14 16.30 -0.85 -26.39
CA GLY A 14 15.38 -0.66 -25.28
C GLY A 14 15.45 -1.92 -24.42
N GLU A 15 16.15 -1.84 -23.30
CA GLU A 15 16.23 -2.92 -22.31
C GLU A 15 14.80 -3.27 -21.87
N LYS A 16 14.29 -4.42 -22.31
CA LYS A 16 12.96 -4.89 -21.91
C LYS A 16 13.00 -5.11 -20.41
N MET A 17 12.24 -4.30 -19.67
CA MET A 17 12.09 -4.43 -18.22
C MET A 17 11.65 -5.86 -17.87
N ASP A 18 12.42 -6.52 -16.99
CA ASP A 18 12.21 -7.89 -16.58
C ASP A 18 10.97 -7.98 -15.67
N ILE A 19 10.06 -8.91 -15.99
CA ILE A 19 8.81 -9.13 -15.27
C ILE A 19 9.03 -9.70 -13.85
N HIS A 20 10.23 -10.20 -13.56
CA HIS A 20 10.58 -10.87 -12.30
C HIS A 20 11.67 -10.18 -11.50
N LYS A 21 12.27 -9.10 -12.01
CA LYS A 21 13.29 -8.33 -11.30
C LYS A 21 12.82 -6.93 -10.96
N LEU A 22 13.33 -6.44 -9.85
CA LEU A 22 13.19 -5.06 -9.43
C LEU A 22 14.47 -4.69 -8.67
N ALA A 23 15.01 -3.49 -8.87
CA ALA A 23 16.42 -3.22 -8.57
C ALA A 23 17.34 -4.25 -9.29
N ASP A 24 18.37 -4.75 -8.62
CA ASP A 24 19.33 -5.74 -9.13
C ASP A 24 19.08 -7.18 -8.63
N LEU A 25 17.92 -7.39 -7.99
CA LEU A 25 17.50 -8.65 -7.37
C LEU A 25 16.18 -9.15 -7.97
N GLU A 26 15.96 -10.47 -7.89
CA GLU A 26 14.65 -11.06 -8.17
C GLU A 26 13.62 -10.59 -7.14
N LEU A 27 12.37 -10.44 -7.56
CA LEU A 27 11.27 -10.05 -6.67
C LEU A 27 11.11 -11.03 -5.50
N SER A 28 11.29 -12.34 -5.74
CA SER A 28 11.23 -13.39 -4.71
C SER A 28 12.34 -13.24 -3.65
N THR A 29 13.49 -12.72 -4.07
CA THR A 29 14.63 -12.47 -3.20
C THR A 29 14.34 -11.29 -2.29
N ILE A 30 13.83 -10.18 -2.84
CA ILE A 30 13.40 -9.02 -2.03
C ILE A 30 12.28 -9.40 -1.06
N ILE A 31 11.29 -10.18 -1.51
CA ILE A 31 10.22 -10.71 -0.64
C ILE A 31 10.79 -11.49 0.55
N SER A 32 11.73 -12.38 0.28
CA SER A 32 12.37 -13.20 1.33
C SER A 32 13.20 -12.35 2.29
N LEU A 33 13.99 -11.41 1.76
CA LEU A 33 14.82 -10.52 2.57
C LEU A 33 13.98 -9.66 3.50
N ALA A 34 12.86 -9.10 3.03
CA ALA A 34 11.96 -8.25 3.83
C ALA A 34 10.93 -9.03 4.67
N GLY A 35 11.00 -10.37 4.70
CA GLY A 35 10.08 -11.21 5.48
C GLY A 35 8.62 -11.14 4.99
N MET A 36 8.41 -10.81 3.72
CA MET A 36 7.09 -10.76 3.09
C MET A 36 6.57 -12.17 2.79
N PRO A 37 5.25 -12.38 2.71
CA PRO A 37 4.73 -13.70 2.35
C PRO A 37 4.99 -13.99 0.87
N PRO A 38 5.33 -15.24 0.50
CA PRO A 38 5.51 -15.60 -0.90
C PRO A 38 4.21 -15.37 -1.67
N GLN A 39 4.33 -14.79 -2.87
CA GLN A 39 3.20 -14.54 -3.77
C GLN A 39 3.16 -15.61 -4.85
N LYS A 40 2.00 -16.26 -5.03
CA LYS A 40 1.81 -17.32 -6.05
C LYS A 40 1.87 -16.76 -7.46
N GLU A 41 1.29 -15.57 -7.63
CA GLU A 41 1.22 -14.87 -8.89
C GLU A 41 1.94 -13.54 -8.69
N LEU A 42 3.27 -13.54 -8.72
CA LEU A 42 4.04 -12.30 -8.62
C LEU A 42 4.28 -11.70 -10.01
N VAL A 43 4.13 -10.38 -10.11
CA VAL A 43 4.43 -9.56 -11.29
C VAL A 43 5.22 -8.36 -10.81
N ASN A 44 6.17 -7.89 -11.62
CA ASN A 44 6.85 -6.63 -11.36
C ASN A 44 5.81 -5.51 -11.13
N PRO A 45 5.81 -4.86 -9.95
CA PRO A 45 4.79 -3.90 -9.58
C PRO A 45 4.75 -2.64 -10.47
N ARG A 46 5.76 -2.44 -11.32
CA ARG A 46 5.81 -1.37 -12.34
C ARG A 46 5.14 -1.74 -13.67
N MET A 47 4.62 -2.95 -13.80
CA MET A 47 4.02 -3.46 -15.02
C MET A 47 2.51 -3.70 -14.83
N PRO A 48 1.70 -2.62 -14.74
CA PRO A 48 0.26 -2.74 -14.54
C PRO A 48 -0.43 -3.50 -15.69
N SER A 49 0.11 -3.43 -16.90
CA SER A 49 -0.37 -4.21 -18.05
C SER A 49 -0.24 -5.73 -17.86
N GLU A 50 0.78 -6.19 -17.11
CA GLU A 50 0.94 -7.60 -16.78
C GLU A 50 0.04 -8.01 -15.61
N MET A 51 -0.19 -7.10 -14.64
CA MET A 51 -1.20 -7.30 -13.61
C MET A 51 -2.60 -7.48 -14.22
N ALA A 52 -2.95 -6.64 -15.21
CA ALA A 52 -4.25 -6.66 -15.88
C ALA A 52 -4.63 -8.05 -16.40
N LYS A 53 -3.68 -8.77 -17.00
CA LYS A 53 -3.89 -10.12 -17.56
C LYS A 53 -4.28 -11.17 -16.52
N ARG A 54 -3.92 -10.93 -15.25
CA ARG A 54 -4.23 -11.81 -14.11
C ARG A 54 -5.52 -11.41 -13.39
N VAL A 55 -6.00 -10.19 -13.61
CA VAL A 55 -7.21 -9.68 -12.97
C VAL A 55 -8.45 -10.22 -13.68
N ARG A 56 -9.44 -10.63 -12.86
CA ARG A 56 -10.75 -11.14 -13.28
C ARG A 56 -11.83 -10.33 -12.62
N VAL A 57 -12.70 -9.70 -13.41
CA VAL A 57 -13.73 -8.78 -12.91
C VAL A 57 -15.09 -9.24 -13.40
N THR A 58 -16.12 -9.05 -12.58
CA THR A 58 -17.51 -9.19 -12.99
C THR A 58 -18.31 -7.94 -12.67
N PHE A 59 -19.32 -7.66 -13.47
CA PHE A 59 -20.24 -6.56 -13.25
C PHE A 59 -21.58 -7.11 -12.77
N ARG A 60 -22.02 -6.68 -11.59
CA ARG A 60 -23.33 -7.07 -11.07
C ARG A 60 -24.45 -6.45 -11.94
N PRO A 61 -25.55 -7.19 -12.21
CA PRO A 61 -26.69 -6.65 -12.94
C PRO A 61 -27.28 -5.44 -12.21
N LEU A 62 -27.63 -4.41 -12.97
CA LEU A 62 -28.25 -3.21 -12.43
C LEU A 62 -29.57 -3.54 -11.70
N PRO A 63 -29.91 -2.81 -10.62
CA PRO A 63 -31.25 -2.87 -10.05
C PRO A 63 -32.33 -2.62 -11.11
N LYS A 64 -33.51 -3.23 -10.94
CA LYS A 64 -34.69 -2.85 -11.72
C LYS A 64 -34.92 -1.35 -11.54
N ASP A 65 -35.14 -0.65 -12.65
CA ASP A 65 -35.43 0.79 -12.69
C ASP A 65 -34.28 1.71 -12.23
N PHE A 66 -33.02 1.24 -12.28
CA PHE A 66 -31.87 2.11 -12.02
C PHE A 66 -31.77 3.21 -13.08
N GLY A 67 -32.13 4.44 -12.72
CA GLY A 67 -32.31 5.55 -13.66
C GLY A 67 -31.11 6.48 -13.85
N ASN A 68 -30.01 6.30 -13.11
CA ASN A 68 -28.87 7.23 -13.18
C ASN A 68 -28.03 7.01 -14.44
N GLN A 69 -28.36 7.75 -15.51
CA GLN A 69 -27.70 7.64 -16.82
C GLN A 69 -26.21 8.00 -16.79
N ILE A 70 -25.77 8.88 -15.90
CA ILE A 70 -24.36 9.25 -15.77
C ILE A 70 -23.56 8.04 -15.27
N VAL A 71 -24.04 7.39 -14.22
CA VAL A 71 -23.41 6.19 -13.65
C VAL A 71 -23.47 5.01 -14.63
N ILE A 72 -24.58 4.81 -15.35
CA ILE A 72 -24.70 3.75 -16.36
C ILE A 72 -23.67 3.93 -17.48
N ARG A 73 -23.59 5.12 -18.07
CA ARG A 73 -22.61 5.40 -19.14
C ARG A 73 -21.17 5.25 -18.65
N PHE A 74 -20.88 5.69 -17.43
CA PHE A 74 -19.55 5.50 -16.85
C PHE A 74 -19.23 4.02 -16.60
N ARG A 75 -20.20 3.24 -16.11
CA ARG A 75 -20.06 1.79 -15.91
C ARG A 75 -19.70 1.09 -17.22
N ASP A 76 -20.39 1.42 -18.31
CA ASP A 76 -20.13 0.81 -19.63
C ASP A 76 -18.75 1.20 -20.17
N LYS A 77 -18.36 2.47 -20.01
CA LYS A 77 -17.00 2.94 -20.33
C LYS A 77 -15.94 2.19 -19.51
N LEU A 78 -16.15 2.06 -18.21
CA LEU A 78 -15.22 1.36 -17.32
C LEU A 78 -15.06 -0.11 -17.71
N GLU A 79 -16.17 -0.79 -18.03
CA GLU A 79 -16.16 -2.15 -18.55
C GLU A 79 -15.31 -2.26 -19.82
N GLN A 80 -15.55 -1.39 -20.79
CA GLN A 80 -14.76 -1.34 -22.02
C GLN A 80 -13.27 -1.09 -21.74
N LYS A 81 -12.93 -0.13 -20.88
CA LYS A 81 -11.53 0.21 -20.57
C LYS A 81 -10.78 -0.89 -19.83
N LEU A 82 -11.45 -1.60 -18.92
CA LEU A 82 -10.87 -2.79 -18.28
C LEU A 82 -10.53 -3.86 -19.34
N LYS A 83 -11.49 -4.13 -20.25
CA LYS A 83 -11.29 -5.11 -21.33
C LYS A 83 -10.16 -4.72 -22.28
N GLU A 84 -10.09 -3.45 -22.70
CA GLU A 84 -9.02 -2.91 -23.56
C GLU A 84 -7.63 -3.07 -22.93
N ASN A 85 -7.53 -2.95 -21.60
CA ASN A 85 -6.28 -3.15 -20.86
C ASN A 85 -5.95 -4.63 -20.57
N GLY A 86 -6.75 -5.59 -21.07
CA GLY A 86 -6.48 -7.02 -20.94
C GLY A 86 -7.05 -7.70 -19.69
N VAL A 87 -7.93 -7.02 -18.94
CA VAL A 87 -8.66 -7.62 -17.81
C VAL A 87 -9.67 -8.63 -18.32
N GLN A 88 -9.75 -9.78 -17.64
CA GLN A 88 -10.73 -10.82 -17.97
C GLN A 88 -12.10 -10.47 -17.38
N LEU A 89 -13.03 -10.06 -18.23
CA LEU A 89 -14.41 -9.81 -17.84
C LEU A 89 -15.21 -11.11 -17.86
N ILE A 90 -15.69 -11.53 -16.68
CA ILE A 90 -16.50 -12.73 -16.52
C ILE A 90 -17.97 -12.30 -16.38
N PRO A 91 -18.88 -12.77 -17.26
CA PRO A 91 -20.31 -12.50 -17.14
C PRO A 91 -20.82 -12.88 -15.76
N TRP A 92 -21.77 -12.11 -15.21
CA TRP A 92 -22.29 -12.34 -13.86
C TRP A 92 -22.82 -13.78 -13.65
N ASP A 93 -23.49 -14.32 -14.66
CA ASP A 93 -24.07 -15.66 -14.59
C ASP A 93 -23.03 -16.77 -14.50
N ASP A 94 -21.84 -16.55 -15.08
CA ASP A 94 -20.69 -17.48 -15.02
C ASP A 94 -19.84 -17.25 -13.78
N ALA A 95 -19.77 -16.00 -13.32
CA ALA A 95 -19.02 -15.61 -12.12
C ALA A 95 -19.72 -16.08 -10.83
N ALA A 96 -21.05 -16.11 -10.81
CA ALA A 96 -21.84 -16.36 -9.61
C ALA A 96 -22.48 -17.76 -9.61
N GLU A 97 -21.88 -18.67 -8.85
CA GLU A 97 -22.32 -20.07 -8.74
C GLU A 97 -23.37 -20.26 -7.64
N VAL A 98 -24.28 -21.24 -7.77
CA VAL A 98 -25.17 -21.63 -6.66
C VAL A 98 -24.39 -22.52 -5.69
N PRO A 99 -24.17 -22.10 -4.43
CA PRO A 99 -23.41 -22.91 -3.47
C PRO A 99 -24.07 -24.28 -3.26
N PRO A 100 -23.29 -25.36 -3.05
CA PRO A 100 -23.83 -26.67 -2.76
C PRO A 100 -24.65 -26.65 -1.45
N GLY A 101 -25.90 -27.13 -1.50
CA GLY A 101 -26.81 -27.19 -0.35
C GLY A 101 -28.29 -27.09 -0.71
N ILE A 102 -29.16 -27.77 0.06
CA ILE A 102 -30.61 -27.78 -0.19
C ILE A 102 -31.21 -26.37 0.00
N VAL A 103 -30.80 -25.65 1.05
CA VAL A 103 -31.29 -24.30 1.36
C VAL A 103 -30.80 -23.25 0.36
N SER A 104 -29.56 -23.34 -0.11
CA SER A 104 -29.01 -22.43 -1.13
C SER A 104 -29.64 -22.66 -2.51
N LYS A 105 -29.95 -23.90 -2.86
CA LYS A 105 -30.72 -24.25 -4.07
C LYS A 105 -32.16 -23.72 -4.02
N ILE A 106 -32.83 -23.82 -2.87
CA ILE A 106 -34.20 -23.30 -2.68
C ILE A 106 -34.22 -21.77 -2.76
N LEU A 107 -33.27 -21.08 -2.13
CA LEU A 107 -33.19 -19.61 -2.13
C LEU A 107 -32.55 -19.03 -3.40
N ARG A 108 -32.06 -19.87 -4.33
CA ARG A 108 -31.30 -19.49 -5.55
C ARG A 108 -30.24 -18.40 -5.30
N THR A 109 -29.60 -18.43 -4.13
CA THR A 109 -28.62 -17.39 -3.76
C THR A 109 -27.29 -17.72 -4.41
N ARG A 110 -27.03 -17.11 -5.57
CA ARG A 110 -25.75 -17.23 -6.27
C ARG A 110 -24.66 -16.49 -5.50
N LYS A 111 -23.45 -17.05 -5.49
CA LYS A 111 -22.25 -16.42 -4.92
C LYS A 111 -21.13 -16.39 -5.95
N VAL A 112 -20.57 -15.20 -6.15
CA VAL A 112 -19.37 -14.91 -6.92
C VAL A 112 -18.21 -15.79 -6.44
N SER A 113 -17.66 -16.56 -7.37
CA SER A 113 -16.52 -17.46 -7.19
C SER A 113 -15.33 -16.73 -6.58
N SER A 114 -14.57 -17.40 -5.71
CA SER A 114 -13.31 -16.90 -5.14
C SER A 114 -12.23 -16.61 -6.19
N SER A 115 -12.43 -17.08 -7.43
CA SER A 115 -11.54 -16.79 -8.56
C SER A 115 -11.75 -15.42 -9.20
N ILE A 116 -12.75 -14.64 -8.74
CA ILE A 116 -13.01 -13.27 -9.16
C ILE A 116 -12.31 -12.30 -8.21
N HIS A 117 -11.53 -11.38 -8.79
CA HIS A 117 -10.73 -10.40 -8.05
C HIS A 117 -11.53 -9.15 -7.70
N ALA A 118 -12.48 -8.74 -8.54
CA ALA A 118 -13.40 -7.66 -8.20
C ALA A 118 -14.81 -7.81 -8.76
N VAL A 119 -15.77 -7.26 -8.02
CA VAL A 119 -17.16 -7.09 -8.43
C VAL A 119 -17.47 -5.60 -8.51
N VAL A 120 -17.86 -5.13 -9.68
CA VAL A 120 -18.36 -3.76 -9.89
C VAL A 120 -19.88 -3.76 -9.69
N ASP A 121 -20.38 -2.93 -8.78
CA ASP A 121 -21.81 -2.68 -8.56
C ASP A 121 -22.10 -1.17 -8.53
N VAL A 122 -23.38 -0.82 -8.50
CA VAL A 122 -23.85 0.55 -8.30
C VAL A 122 -24.43 0.72 -6.90
N LYS A 123 -24.39 1.94 -6.35
CA LYS A 123 -25.06 2.22 -5.08
C LYS A 123 -26.57 1.95 -5.20
N ARG A 124 -27.07 1.05 -4.36
CA ARG A 124 -28.48 0.64 -4.31
C ARG A 124 -29.20 1.37 -3.19
N GLU A 125 -30.33 1.98 -3.49
CA GLU A 125 -31.15 2.59 -2.45
C GLU A 125 -31.94 1.53 -1.67
N TYR A 126 -32.04 1.74 -0.36
CA TYR A 126 -32.83 0.90 0.52
C TYR A 126 -34.30 1.31 0.47
N SER A 127 -35.16 0.41 -0.01
CA SER A 127 -36.60 0.53 0.20
C SER A 127 -36.93 0.54 1.70
N LEU A 128 -38.05 1.17 2.07
CA LEU A 128 -38.53 1.18 3.47
C LEU A 128 -38.70 -0.23 4.04
N THR A 129 -39.19 -1.17 3.22
CA THR A 129 -39.33 -2.59 3.59
C THR A 129 -37.99 -3.24 3.90
N ARG A 130 -36.95 -2.96 3.09
CA ARG A 130 -35.59 -3.46 3.36
C ARG A 130 -35.01 -2.87 4.64
N LYS A 131 -35.23 -1.57 4.92
CA LYS A 131 -34.78 -0.96 6.19
C LYS A 131 -35.38 -1.68 7.41
N LEU A 132 -36.67 -2.02 7.36
CA LEU A 132 -37.33 -2.78 8.41
C LEU A 132 -36.73 -4.18 8.58
N PHE A 133 -36.53 -4.91 7.47
CA PHE A 133 -35.91 -6.25 7.53
C PHE A 133 -34.46 -6.20 8.00
N SER A 134 -33.67 -5.21 7.61
CA SER A 134 -32.29 -5.02 8.07
C SER A 134 -32.26 -4.75 9.58
N ALA A 135 -33.20 -3.97 10.10
CA ALA A 135 -33.34 -3.75 11.55
C ALA A 135 -33.70 -5.06 12.29
N LEU A 136 -34.57 -5.89 11.72
CA LEU A 136 -34.91 -7.21 12.28
C LEU A 136 -33.69 -8.15 12.26
N ALA A 137 -32.98 -8.21 11.13
CA ALA A 137 -31.77 -9.00 10.98
C ALA A 137 -30.68 -8.58 11.99
N GLU A 138 -30.53 -7.28 12.22
CA GLU A 138 -29.62 -6.75 13.25
C GLU A 138 -30.05 -7.20 14.65
N LYS A 139 -31.35 -7.16 14.96
CA LYS A 139 -31.86 -7.59 16.28
C LYS A 139 -31.59 -9.09 16.53
N ILE A 140 -31.71 -9.92 15.50
CA ILE A 140 -31.37 -11.35 15.54
C ILE A 140 -29.87 -11.53 15.73
N TYR A 141 -29.06 -10.76 15.01
CA TYR A 141 -27.61 -10.81 15.15
C TYR A 141 -27.18 -10.47 16.57
N LEU A 142 -27.65 -9.35 17.13
CA LEU A 142 -27.31 -8.91 18.49
C LEU A 142 -27.60 -9.96 19.55
N ARG A 143 -28.72 -10.69 19.43
CA ARG A 143 -29.08 -11.78 20.36
C ARG A 143 -28.20 -13.02 20.24
N THR A 144 -27.60 -13.24 19.08
CA THR A 144 -26.81 -14.45 18.81
C THR A 144 -25.31 -14.16 18.69
N ARG A 145 -24.89 -12.90 18.84
CA ARG A 145 -23.52 -12.42 18.61
C ARG A 145 -22.51 -13.22 19.42
N LYS A 146 -21.48 -13.71 18.74
CA LYS A 146 -20.33 -14.42 19.33
C LYS A 146 -19.03 -13.86 18.75
N PRO A 147 -18.00 -13.59 19.56
CA PRO A 147 -16.73 -13.01 19.08
C PRO A 147 -16.04 -13.83 17.99
N GLU A 148 -16.17 -15.15 18.02
CA GLU A 148 -15.40 -16.09 17.19
C GLU A 148 -15.95 -16.24 15.77
N ARG A 149 -17.16 -15.74 15.49
CA ARG A 149 -17.82 -15.93 14.19
C ARG A 149 -16.99 -15.40 13.03
N SER A 150 -16.93 -16.14 11.93
CA SER A 150 -16.35 -15.67 10.67
C SER A 150 -17.18 -14.55 10.03
N VAL A 151 -16.58 -13.78 9.12
CA VAL A 151 -17.28 -12.76 8.31
C VAL A 151 -18.51 -13.35 7.62
N MET A 152 -18.37 -14.56 7.05
CA MET A 152 -19.45 -15.23 6.34
C MET A 152 -20.61 -15.62 7.25
N GLU A 153 -20.35 -16.03 8.49
CA GLU A 153 -21.41 -16.33 9.47
C GLU A 153 -22.15 -15.05 9.89
N ILE A 154 -21.43 -13.95 10.08
CA ILE A 154 -22.05 -12.66 10.38
C ILE A 154 -22.95 -12.22 9.23
N LEU A 155 -22.45 -12.24 7.99
CA LEU A 155 -23.22 -11.86 6.79
C LEU A 155 -24.42 -12.78 6.55
N LYS A 156 -24.32 -14.07 6.88
CA LYS A 156 -25.45 -15.01 6.77
C LYS A 156 -26.60 -14.65 7.73
N ILE A 157 -26.28 -14.18 8.93
CA ILE A 157 -27.26 -13.88 9.99
C ILE A 157 -27.81 -12.44 9.89
N SER A 158 -26.94 -11.49 9.56
CA SER A 158 -27.28 -10.06 9.56
C SER A 158 -27.57 -9.51 8.15
N GLY A 159 -26.93 -10.08 7.12
CA GLY A 159 -26.98 -9.55 5.74
C GLY A 159 -28.11 -10.12 4.88
N TRP A 160 -28.94 -11.05 5.38
CA TRP A 160 -30.00 -11.67 4.56
C TRP A 160 -31.09 -10.67 4.12
N ALA A 161 -31.25 -9.59 4.86
CA ALA A 161 -32.17 -8.49 4.54
C ALA A 161 -31.51 -7.38 3.72
N ASP A 162 -30.18 -7.40 3.64
CA ASP A 162 -29.40 -6.45 2.88
C ASP A 162 -29.19 -6.91 1.44
N ASP A 163 -28.91 -5.94 0.58
CA ASP A 163 -28.62 -6.17 -0.85
C ASP A 163 -27.18 -5.75 -1.23
N PHE A 164 -26.29 -5.68 -0.24
CA PHE A 164 -24.87 -5.39 -0.47
C PHE A 164 -24.19 -6.52 -1.25
N THR A 165 -23.25 -6.13 -2.12
CA THR A 165 -22.44 -7.06 -2.91
C THR A 165 -21.67 -8.05 -2.05
N ALA A 166 -21.19 -7.64 -0.87
CA ALA A 166 -20.44 -8.50 0.05
C ALA A 166 -21.15 -9.82 0.43
N ARG A 167 -22.48 -9.83 0.43
CA ARG A 167 -23.28 -11.05 0.67
C ARG A 167 -23.10 -12.09 -0.43
N TYR A 168 -22.88 -11.64 -1.65
CA TYR A 168 -22.80 -12.46 -2.85
C TYR A 168 -21.38 -12.90 -3.14
N VAL A 169 -20.39 -12.61 -2.29
CA VAL A 169 -18.99 -13.00 -2.51
C VAL A 169 -18.68 -14.27 -1.71
N GLN A 170 -17.96 -15.22 -2.31
CA GLN A 170 -17.47 -16.41 -1.59
C GLN A 170 -16.29 -16.09 -0.66
N ASP A 171 -15.39 -15.20 -1.10
CA ASP A 171 -14.18 -14.80 -0.38
C ASP A 171 -14.03 -13.27 -0.30
N PRO A 172 -14.57 -12.63 0.76
CA PRO A 172 -14.50 -11.17 0.93
C PRO A 172 -13.11 -10.64 1.26
N PHE A 173 -12.10 -11.50 1.46
CA PHE A 173 -10.71 -11.07 1.69
C PHE A 173 -9.91 -10.94 0.40
N ASN A 174 -10.37 -11.58 -0.69
CA ASN A 174 -9.67 -11.63 -1.98
C ASN A 174 -10.47 -10.99 -3.11
N THR A 175 -11.80 -10.92 -3.00
CA THR A 175 -12.65 -10.25 -3.97
C THR A 175 -13.01 -8.84 -3.49
N GLN A 176 -12.54 -7.82 -4.19
CA GLN A 176 -12.84 -6.42 -3.90
C GLN A 176 -14.18 -6.00 -4.48
N ILE A 177 -14.88 -5.13 -3.76
CA ILE A 177 -16.15 -4.56 -4.20
C ILE A 177 -15.88 -3.11 -4.60
N ILE A 178 -16.23 -2.81 -5.85
CA ILE A 178 -16.16 -1.45 -6.41
C ILE A 178 -17.59 -0.94 -6.55
N THR A 179 -17.94 0.11 -5.83
CA THR A 179 -19.28 0.72 -5.93
C THR A 179 -19.22 2.04 -6.70
N LEU A 180 -19.98 2.12 -7.79
CA LEU A 180 -20.18 3.35 -8.56
C LEU A 180 -21.38 4.13 -8.01
N MET A 181 -21.19 5.43 -7.78
CA MET A 181 -22.25 6.32 -7.27
C MET A 181 -22.05 7.76 -7.77
N PRO A 182 -23.05 8.65 -7.66
CA PRO A 182 -22.83 10.08 -7.92
C PRO A 182 -21.72 10.65 -7.04
N LEU A 183 -20.90 11.54 -7.61
CA LEU A 183 -19.89 12.28 -6.85
C LEU A 183 -20.57 13.19 -5.83
N GLU A 184 -20.07 13.20 -4.59
CA GLU A 184 -20.59 14.10 -3.56
C GLU A 184 -20.05 15.52 -3.78
N PRO A 185 -20.90 16.56 -3.91
CA PRO A 185 -20.45 17.92 -4.17
C PRO A 185 -19.44 18.45 -3.15
N GLU A 186 -19.65 18.14 -1.86
CA GLU A 186 -18.75 18.54 -0.79
C GLU A 186 -17.38 17.85 -0.90
N PHE A 187 -17.30 16.62 -1.40
CA PHE A 187 -16.02 15.94 -1.66
C PHE A 187 -15.27 16.59 -2.82
N ALA A 188 -16.01 17.02 -3.85
CA ALA A 188 -15.47 17.64 -5.05
C ALA A 188 -15.05 19.11 -4.89
N ASP A 189 -15.48 19.75 -3.81
CA ASP A 189 -15.17 21.15 -3.52
C ASP A 189 -13.70 21.31 -3.10
N LYS A 190 -13.02 22.27 -3.73
CA LYS A 190 -11.63 22.64 -3.45
C LYS A 190 -11.47 23.31 -2.08
N GLY A 191 -12.53 23.93 -1.55
CA GLY A 191 -12.55 24.55 -0.23
C GLY A 191 -12.73 23.54 0.91
N THR A 192 -13.15 22.31 0.62
CA THR A 192 -13.34 21.27 1.64
C THR A 192 -11.99 20.79 2.16
N THR A 193 -11.83 20.79 3.47
CA THR A 193 -10.62 20.28 4.14
C THR A 193 -10.40 18.80 3.87
N TYR A 194 -9.13 18.38 3.88
CA TYR A 194 -8.76 16.98 3.70
C TYR A 194 -9.51 16.05 4.66
N ASP A 195 -9.51 16.35 5.96
CA ASP A 195 -10.22 15.56 6.98
C ASP A 195 -11.71 15.39 6.68
N ARG A 196 -12.34 16.44 6.15
CA ARG A 196 -13.76 16.39 5.79
C ARG A 196 -13.99 15.50 4.56
N LYS A 197 -13.13 15.60 3.53
CA LYS A 197 -13.18 14.70 2.38
C LYS A 197 -12.99 13.24 2.80
N ILE A 198 -12.07 12.96 3.72
CA ILE A 198 -11.87 11.59 4.21
C ILE A 198 -13.07 11.10 5.02
N ALA A 199 -13.67 11.95 5.86
CA ALA A 199 -14.89 11.58 6.57
C ALA A 199 -16.04 11.20 5.62
N ILE A 200 -16.19 11.93 4.51
CA ILE A 200 -17.15 11.62 3.44
C ILE A 200 -16.80 10.28 2.79
N GLY A 201 -15.53 10.10 2.41
CA GLY A 201 -15.04 8.88 1.77
C GLY A 201 -15.24 7.63 2.62
N LEU A 202 -14.81 7.66 3.89
CA LEU A 202 -15.00 6.57 4.84
C LEU A 202 -16.47 6.24 5.04
N LYS A 203 -17.34 7.25 5.17
CA LYS A 203 -18.78 7.05 5.26
C LYS A 203 -19.31 6.28 4.05
N ASN A 204 -18.84 6.60 2.84
CA ASN A 204 -19.26 5.91 1.63
C ASN A 204 -18.81 4.45 1.61
N LEU A 205 -17.52 4.18 1.85
CA LEU A 205 -16.98 2.81 1.93
C LEU A 205 -17.77 1.94 2.92
N ILE A 206 -18.03 2.48 4.12
CA ILE A 206 -18.79 1.82 5.18
C ILE A 206 -20.23 1.57 4.73
N THR A 207 -20.90 2.59 4.20
CA THR A 207 -22.34 2.52 3.87
C THR A 207 -22.59 1.53 2.74
N THR A 208 -21.64 1.36 1.83
CA THR A 208 -21.77 0.43 0.70
C THR A 208 -21.12 -0.93 0.98
N MET A 209 -20.43 -1.10 2.12
CA MET A 209 -19.61 -2.27 2.44
C MET A 209 -18.67 -2.60 1.26
N SER A 210 -17.95 -1.59 0.80
CA SER A 210 -17.06 -1.68 -0.36
C SER A 210 -15.64 -1.25 -0.01
N GLU A 211 -14.66 -1.92 -0.59
CA GLU A 211 -13.24 -1.57 -0.48
C GLU A 211 -12.89 -0.37 -1.36
N ILE A 212 -13.65 -0.17 -2.45
CA ILE A 212 -13.47 0.92 -3.40
C ILE A 212 -14.83 1.56 -3.72
N VAL A 213 -14.87 2.89 -3.70
CA VAL A 213 -16.01 3.70 -4.17
C VAL A 213 -15.53 4.67 -5.23
N MET A 214 -16.27 4.77 -6.33
CA MET A 214 -16.04 5.78 -7.36
C MET A 214 -17.22 6.75 -7.44
N GLY A 215 -16.95 8.02 -7.16
CA GLY A 215 -17.92 9.11 -7.30
C GLY A 215 -17.89 9.63 -8.72
N ILE A 216 -19.03 9.63 -9.43
CA ILE A 216 -19.11 9.90 -10.86
C ILE A 216 -19.88 11.20 -11.12
N GLU A 217 -19.31 12.06 -11.97
CA GLU A 217 -19.92 13.23 -12.59
C GLU A 217 -19.74 13.19 -14.12
N PRO A 218 -20.43 14.07 -14.88
CA PRO A 218 -20.39 14.02 -16.35
C PRO A 218 -19.01 14.18 -17.00
N ASP A 219 -18.10 14.93 -16.37
CA ASP A 219 -16.79 15.32 -16.88
C ASP A 219 -15.62 14.87 -15.99
N ARG A 220 -15.91 14.39 -14.78
CA ARG A 220 -14.93 13.98 -13.77
C ARG A 220 -15.42 12.85 -12.88
N PHE A 221 -14.50 12.20 -12.21
CA PHE A 221 -14.78 11.15 -11.23
C PHE A 221 -13.76 11.17 -10.10
N SER A 222 -14.09 10.56 -8.97
CA SER A 222 -13.18 10.38 -7.84
C SER A 222 -12.95 8.90 -7.54
N LEU A 223 -11.88 8.63 -6.82
CA LEU A 223 -11.61 7.33 -6.23
C LEU A 223 -11.46 7.47 -4.73
N VAL A 224 -12.26 6.71 -3.98
CA VAL A 224 -12.14 6.57 -2.54
C VAL A 224 -11.89 5.11 -2.22
N ASN A 225 -10.85 4.85 -1.45
CA ASN A 225 -10.54 3.54 -0.87
C ASN A 225 -9.86 3.74 0.49
N MET A 226 -9.37 2.66 1.10
CA MET A 226 -8.66 2.71 2.38
C MET A 226 -7.27 3.38 2.34
N ASN A 227 -6.76 3.78 1.16
CA ASN A 227 -5.59 4.67 1.08
C ASN A 227 -5.96 6.11 1.47
N LEU A 228 -7.25 6.42 1.59
CA LEU A 228 -7.74 7.74 1.96
C LEU A 228 -7.27 8.82 0.98
N SER A 229 -7.27 8.49 -0.32
CA SER A 229 -7.01 9.47 -1.38
C SER A 229 -8.20 10.43 -1.52
N ASP A 230 -7.90 11.71 -1.79
CA ASP A 230 -8.89 12.74 -2.12
C ASP A 230 -8.85 13.14 -3.61
N SER A 231 -8.28 12.27 -4.45
CA SER A 231 -8.02 12.54 -5.86
C SER A 231 -9.31 12.61 -6.69
N ILE A 232 -9.34 13.58 -7.61
CA ILE A 232 -10.40 13.79 -8.59
C ILE A 232 -9.74 13.79 -9.97
N TYR A 233 -10.28 12.99 -10.87
CA TYR A 233 -9.80 12.77 -12.22
C TYR A 233 -10.80 13.30 -13.22
N ARG A 234 -10.33 13.75 -14.36
CA ARG A 234 -11.15 14.07 -15.53
C ARG A 234 -11.47 12.80 -16.30
N ASN A 235 -12.58 12.80 -17.02
CA ASN A 235 -13.00 11.63 -17.79
C ASN A 235 -12.04 11.25 -18.93
N ASP A 236 -11.22 12.18 -19.44
CA ASP A 236 -10.16 11.88 -20.42
C ASP A 236 -8.94 11.18 -19.80
N GLU A 237 -8.81 11.19 -18.47
CA GLU A 237 -7.76 10.47 -17.73
C GLU A 237 -8.17 9.03 -17.39
N LEU A 238 -9.37 8.56 -17.80
CA LEU A 238 -9.91 7.26 -17.42
C LEU A 238 -9.00 6.09 -17.84
N ASP A 239 -8.36 6.17 -19.01
CA ASP A 239 -7.51 5.10 -19.52
C ASP A 239 -6.26 4.92 -18.66
N GLU A 240 -5.59 6.03 -18.37
CA GLU A 240 -4.42 6.05 -17.49
C GLU A 240 -4.82 5.63 -16.07
N PHE A 241 -5.95 6.12 -15.57
CA PHE A 241 -6.49 5.75 -14.27
C PHE A 241 -6.76 4.25 -14.15
N VAL A 242 -7.41 3.65 -15.15
CA VAL A 242 -7.73 2.21 -15.15
C VAL A 242 -6.44 1.39 -15.08
N LEU A 243 -5.47 1.72 -15.93
CA LEU A 243 -4.21 0.99 -16.00
C LEU A 243 -3.35 1.20 -14.76
N ASN A 244 -3.10 2.45 -14.37
CA ASN A 244 -2.10 2.78 -13.36
C ASN A 244 -2.66 2.90 -11.93
N SER A 245 -3.98 2.95 -11.73
CA SER A 245 -4.58 3.08 -10.40
C SER A 245 -5.57 1.98 -10.09
N LEU A 246 -6.57 1.73 -10.93
CA LEU A 246 -7.63 0.76 -10.60
C LEU A 246 -7.15 -0.70 -10.67
N ILE A 247 -6.50 -1.11 -11.77
CA ILE A 247 -6.01 -2.48 -11.96
C ILE A 247 -5.03 -2.89 -10.86
N PRO A 248 -3.99 -2.10 -10.51
CA PRO A 248 -3.08 -2.42 -9.42
C PRO A 248 -3.79 -2.58 -8.08
N LYS A 249 -4.80 -1.73 -7.81
CA LYS A 249 -5.62 -1.86 -6.61
C LYS A 249 -6.41 -3.15 -6.59
N ILE A 250 -7.03 -3.55 -7.71
CA ILE A 250 -7.76 -4.82 -7.83
C ILE A 250 -6.82 -6.03 -7.64
N TYR A 251 -5.63 -5.95 -8.26
CA TYR A 251 -4.64 -7.01 -8.24
C TYR A 251 -4.08 -7.31 -6.84
N ALA A 252 -3.76 -6.26 -6.08
CA ALA A 252 -3.13 -6.34 -4.77
C ALA A 252 -4.08 -5.87 -3.65
N PRO A 253 -5.11 -6.66 -3.26
CA PRO A 253 -6.02 -6.27 -2.18
C PRO A 253 -5.28 -6.06 -0.86
N ILE A 254 -5.77 -5.10 -0.05
CA ILE A 254 -5.19 -4.78 1.27
C ILE A 254 -5.30 -6.01 2.16
N LYS A 255 -4.14 -6.52 2.59
CA LYS A 255 -4.04 -7.64 3.52
C LYS A 255 -3.06 -7.29 4.63
N PRO A 256 -3.56 -6.98 5.83
CA PRO A 256 -2.69 -6.62 6.93
C PRO A 256 -1.80 -7.81 7.31
N PRO A 257 -0.61 -7.56 7.87
CA PRO A 257 0.23 -8.63 8.40
C PRO A 257 -0.53 -9.46 9.45
N VAL A 258 -0.63 -10.76 9.21
CA VAL A 258 -1.24 -11.70 10.16
C VAL A 258 -0.29 -11.94 11.33
N LEU A 259 -0.80 -11.83 12.56
CA LEU A 259 0.02 -11.94 13.78
C LEU A 259 0.67 -13.32 13.97
N THR A 260 0.14 -14.36 13.34
CA THR A 260 0.67 -15.74 13.41
C THR A 260 2.02 -15.90 12.68
N ARG A 261 2.40 -14.95 11.82
CA ARG A 261 3.70 -14.95 11.14
C ARG A 261 4.83 -14.39 12.00
N PHE A 262 4.51 -13.72 13.10
CA PHE A 262 5.50 -13.11 13.97
C PHE A 262 5.87 -14.07 15.10
N LYS A 263 7.18 -14.22 15.33
CA LYS A 263 7.66 -14.68 16.64
C LYS A 263 7.39 -13.57 17.65
N LYS A 264 6.53 -13.83 18.63
CA LYS A 264 6.12 -12.85 19.64
C LYS A 264 7.09 -12.85 20.82
N GLY A 265 7.34 -11.68 21.37
CA GLY A 265 8.16 -11.49 22.56
C GLY A 265 7.78 -10.22 23.32
N GLU A 266 8.56 -9.92 24.34
CA GLU A 266 8.44 -8.69 25.12
C GLU A 266 9.80 -7.99 25.17
N TYR A 267 9.79 -6.67 25.26
CA TYR A 267 11.00 -5.87 25.44
C TYR A 267 10.82 -4.84 26.55
N ASP A 268 11.94 -4.38 27.09
CA ASP A 268 11.98 -3.27 28.05
C ASP A 268 12.32 -1.97 27.28
N PRO A 269 11.40 -1.00 27.20
CA PRO A 269 11.66 0.24 26.48
C PRO A 269 12.85 1.04 27.02
N SER A 270 13.26 0.83 28.27
CA SER A 270 14.40 1.52 28.88
C SER A 270 15.77 1.03 28.39
N HIS A 271 15.83 -0.17 27.79
CA HIS A 271 17.09 -0.76 27.30
C HIS A 271 17.56 -0.18 25.95
N SER A 272 16.73 0.62 25.28
CA SER A 272 17.03 1.20 23.98
C SER A 272 16.66 2.68 23.97
N VAL A 273 17.41 3.49 23.23
CA VAL A 273 17.10 4.92 23.06
C VAL A 273 15.95 5.15 22.08
N PHE A 274 15.71 4.21 21.18
CA PHE A 274 14.79 4.39 20.04
C PHE A 274 13.31 4.55 20.44
N PRO A 275 12.74 3.81 21.41
CA PRO A 275 11.36 4.05 21.86
C PRO A 275 11.15 5.48 22.38
N LYS A 276 12.09 6.00 23.17
CA LYS A 276 12.03 7.39 23.64
C LYS A 276 12.17 8.38 22.48
N GLN A 277 13.10 8.16 21.57
CA GLN A 277 13.27 9.00 20.38
C GLN A 277 12.02 9.02 19.50
N LEU A 278 11.30 7.89 19.36
CA LEU A 278 10.05 7.82 18.60
C LEU A 278 8.93 8.60 19.28
N ALA A 279 8.79 8.50 20.61
CA ALA A 279 7.84 9.31 21.35
C ALA A 279 8.17 10.82 21.25
N ASP A 280 9.46 11.18 21.32
CA ASP A 280 9.91 12.55 21.10
C ASP A 280 9.60 13.04 19.68
N LEU A 281 9.85 12.21 18.66
CA LEU A 281 9.54 12.50 17.27
C LEU A 281 8.04 12.83 17.11
N GLY A 282 7.17 11.98 17.66
CA GLY A 282 5.72 12.20 17.65
C GLY A 282 5.32 13.57 18.20
N ARG A 283 5.82 13.92 19.39
CA ARG A 283 5.56 15.23 20.01
C ARG A 283 6.08 16.39 19.16
N LEU A 284 7.26 16.24 18.57
CA LEU A 284 7.86 17.30 17.77
C LEU A 284 7.11 17.55 16.45
N VAL A 285 6.51 16.52 15.85
CA VAL A 285 5.74 16.68 14.61
C VAL A 285 4.28 17.08 14.83
N GLU A 286 3.80 17.16 16.08
CA GLU A 286 2.43 17.58 16.39
C GLU A 286 2.04 18.91 15.73
N SER A 287 2.93 19.91 15.84
CA SER A 287 2.75 21.25 15.27
C SER A 287 2.59 21.28 13.73
N THR A 288 2.89 20.18 13.04
CA THR A 288 2.79 20.11 11.57
C THR A 288 1.37 19.80 11.10
N SER A 289 0.51 19.28 11.98
CA SER A 289 -0.84 18.80 11.64
C SER A 289 -0.90 17.77 10.50
N LEU A 290 0.21 17.12 10.15
CA LEU A 290 0.28 16.08 9.12
C LEU A 290 -0.26 14.71 9.59
N PHE A 291 -0.55 14.58 10.89
CA PHE A 291 -1.06 13.36 11.52
C PHE A 291 -2.43 13.63 12.15
N PRO A 292 -3.51 13.72 11.36
CA PRO A 292 -4.83 13.96 11.90
C PRO A 292 -5.28 12.81 12.81
N GLU A 293 -6.20 13.11 13.72
CA GLU A 293 -6.72 12.12 14.67
C GLU A 293 -7.40 10.96 13.94
N GLY A 294 -7.03 9.72 14.32
CA GLY A 294 -7.67 8.51 13.83
C GLY A 294 -9.18 8.48 14.10
N SER A 295 -9.92 7.69 13.32
CA SER A 295 -11.37 7.51 13.52
C SER A 295 -11.69 6.09 13.94
N LYS A 296 -12.47 5.91 15.00
CA LYS A 296 -12.94 4.58 15.41
C LYS A 296 -14.09 4.12 14.51
N PHE A 297 -14.09 2.84 14.16
CA PHE A 297 -15.21 2.23 13.45
C PHE A 297 -16.50 2.30 14.27
N SER A 298 -16.43 2.26 15.60
CA SER A 298 -17.59 2.42 16.47
C SER A 298 -18.28 3.77 16.36
N GLU A 299 -17.57 4.82 15.94
CA GLU A 299 -18.11 6.17 15.79
C GLU A 299 -18.73 6.41 14.40
N LYS A 300 -18.27 5.66 13.38
CA LYS A 300 -18.70 5.81 11.99
C LYS A 300 -19.70 4.73 11.55
N ILE A 301 -19.63 3.55 12.15
CA ILE A 301 -20.46 2.38 11.83
C ILE A 301 -21.44 2.16 12.98
N THR A 302 -22.69 2.61 12.78
CA THR A 302 -23.75 2.47 13.79
C THR A 302 -24.20 1.03 13.98
N ARG A 303 -24.20 0.24 12.91
CA ARG A 303 -24.66 -1.15 12.91
C ARG A 303 -23.57 -2.09 13.39
N VAL A 304 -23.84 -2.86 14.44
CA VAL A 304 -22.83 -3.69 15.12
C VAL A 304 -22.38 -4.85 14.23
N SER A 305 -23.28 -5.48 13.49
CA SER A 305 -22.88 -6.55 12.55
C SER A 305 -21.94 -6.07 11.46
N HIS A 306 -22.18 -4.88 10.89
CA HIS A 306 -21.30 -4.29 9.88
C HIS A 306 -19.94 -3.94 10.47
N ARG A 307 -19.94 -3.37 11.68
CA ARG A 307 -18.70 -3.09 12.41
C ARG A 307 -17.90 -4.36 12.66
N ASP A 308 -18.53 -5.43 13.13
CA ASP A 308 -17.86 -6.70 13.38
C ASP A 308 -17.29 -7.34 12.08
N VAL A 309 -17.95 -7.15 10.94
CA VAL A 309 -17.43 -7.56 9.62
C VAL A 309 -16.18 -6.75 9.27
N VAL A 310 -16.26 -5.42 9.33
CA VAL A 310 -15.14 -4.53 8.99
C VAL A 310 -13.95 -4.78 9.92
N GLU A 311 -14.18 -4.88 11.23
CA GLU A 311 -13.13 -5.19 12.22
C GLU A 311 -12.46 -6.54 11.90
N LYS A 312 -13.21 -7.56 11.45
CA LYS A 312 -12.64 -8.87 11.09
C LYS A 312 -11.84 -8.85 9.80
N ILE A 313 -12.33 -8.16 8.76
CA ILE A 313 -11.58 -7.97 7.50
C ILE A 313 -10.28 -7.22 7.78
N MET A 314 -10.32 -6.21 8.66
CA MET A 314 -9.18 -5.39 9.04
C MET A 314 -8.29 -6.02 10.12
N GLU A 315 -8.33 -7.35 10.24
CA GLU A 315 -7.52 -8.09 11.19
C GLU A 315 -7.73 -7.55 12.61
N GLY A 316 -8.96 -7.58 13.10
CA GLY A 316 -9.36 -7.21 14.47
C GLY A 316 -9.21 -5.74 14.86
N ARG A 317 -8.80 -4.85 13.95
CA ARG A 317 -8.59 -3.42 14.25
C ARG A 317 -9.92 -2.68 14.38
N THR A 318 -9.97 -1.73 15.31
CA THR A 318 -11.18 -1.03 15.73
C THR A 318 -11.33 0.38 15.14
N GLY A 319 -10.40 0.81 14.30
CA GLY A 319 -10.43 2.11 13.63
C GLY A 319 -9.39 2.25 12.52
N VAL A 320 -9.41 3.41 11.87
CA VAL A 320 -8.45 3.82 10.85
C VAL A 320 -7.51 4.86 11.45
N SER A 321 -6.22 4.71 11.21
CA SER A 321 -5.21 5.69 11.62
C SER A 321 -4.54 6.28 10.39
N TYR A 322 -4.30 7.58 10.42
CA TYR A 322 -3.69 8.31 9.32
C TYR A 322 -2.16 8.26 9.44
N GLY A 323 -1.49 7.75 8.41
CA GLY A 323 -0.04 7.63 8.41
C GLY A 323 0.54 6.64 9.43
N PHE A 324 1.86 6.69 9.59
CA PHE A 324 2.63 6.06 10.68
C PHE A 324 3.87 6.87 11.01
N ILE A 325 4.40 6.67 12.22
CA ILE A 325 5.75 7.09 12.59
C ILE A 325 6.55 5.89 13.08
N ALA A 326 7.78 5.78 12.61
CA ALA A 326 8.69 4.70 12.95
C ALA A 326 10.13 5.18 13.01
N ILE A 327 10.98 4.45 13.72
CA ILE A 327 12.44 4.60 13.65
C ILE A 327 13.02 3.21 13.45
N ALA A 328 13.66 2.98 12.30
CA ALA A 328 14.52 1.80 12.16
C ALA A 328 15.74 2.00 13.04
N GLU A 329 16.03 1.03 13.88
CA GLU A 329 17.21 1.05 14.73
C GLU A 329 18.47 0.93 13.87
N ALA A 330 19.61 1.37 14.41
CA ALA A 330 20.90 1.19 13.75
C ALA A 330 21.10 -0.30 13.39
N PRO A 331 21.46 -0.65 12.13
CA PRO A 331 21.55 -2.04 11.71
C PRO A 331 22.61 -2.79 12.52
N ARG A 332 22.29 -4.02 12.92
CA ARG A 332 23.24 -4.87 13.65
C ARG A 332 23.89 -5.85 12.69
N TYR A 333 25.22 -5.76 12.62
CA TYR A 333 26.07 -6.69 11.89
C TYR A 333 26.82 -7.60 12.86
N GLU A 334 26.99 -8.86 12.48
CA GLU A 334 27.79 -9.83 13.23
C GLU A 334 28.91 -10.33 12.31
N GLY A 335 30.13 -9.86 12.54
CA GLY A 335 31.27 -10.08 11.65
C GLY A 335 31.43 -9.01 10.55
N PRO A 336 32.17 -9.30 9.47
CA PRO A 336 32.42 -8.33 8.40
C PRO A 336 31.13 -7.89 7.70
N VAL A 337 31.00 -6.57 7.47
CA VAL A 337 29.88 -6.01 6.68
C VAL A 337 30.01 -6.39 5.21
N THR A 338 31.24 -6.44 4.68
CA THR A 338 31.53 -6.81 3.29
C THR A 338 32.56 -7.93 3.25
N VAL A 339 32.45 -8.81 2.26
CA VAL A 339 33.40 -9.89 2.01
C VAL A 339 33.93 -9.84 0.58
N THR A 340 35.04 -10.52 0.34
CA THR A 340 35.61 -10.72 -1.00
C THR A 340 34.77 -11.70 -1.82
N LYS A 341 34.96 -11.72 -3.13
CA LYS A 341 34.33 -12.70 -4.02
C LYS A 341 34.76 -14.12 -3.67
N GLU A 342 36.04 -14.30 -3.34
CA GLU A 342 36.64 -15.59 -2.98
C GLU A 342 35.98 -16.17 -1.73
N GLU A 343 35.75 -15.34 -0.70
CA GLU A 343 35.01 -15.74 0.50
C GLU A 343 33.56 -16.08 0.18
N TRP A 344 32.87 -15.21 -0.59
CA TRP A 344 31.48 -15.43 -1.03
C TRP A 344 31.28 -16.75 -1.78
N ASP A 345 32.27 -17.16 -2.57
CA ASP A 345 32.24 -18.42 -3.32
C ASP A 345 32.35 -19.67 -2.43
N THR A 346 32.75 -19.51 -1.16
CA THR A 346 32.73 -20.59 -0.16
C THR A 346 31.41 -20.72 0.61
N PHE A 347 30.52 -19.73 0.48
CA PHE A 347 29.26 -19.69 1.24
C PHE A 347 28.21 -20.63 0.63
N THR A 348 27.27 -21.09 1.45
CA THR A 348 26.21 -22.00 1.02
C THR A 348 24.99 -21.25 0.53
N LYS A 349 24.24 -21.82 -0.40
CA LYS A 349 22.97 -21.23 -0.86
C LYS A 349 21.94 -21.22 0.28
N VAL A 350 21.18 -20.14 0.40
CA VAL A 350 20.05 -20.08 1.33
C VAL A 350 18.81 -20.73 0.71
N GLU A 351 18.48 -21.94 1.13
CA GLU A 351 17.35 -22.71 0.60
C GLU A 351 16.02 -21.94 0.65
N SER A 352 15.76 -21.19 1.73
CA SER A 352 14.50 -20.45 1.90
C SER A 352 14.34 -19.28 0.94
N VAL A 353 15.43 -18.74 0.38
CA VAL A 353 15.41 -17.65 -0.60
C VAL A 353 15.39 -18.23 -2.03
N ASN A 354 16.05 -19.38 -2.22
CA ASN A 354 16.18 -20.07 -3.50
C ASN A 354 16.77 -19.21 -4.64
N ASP A 355 17.67 -18.28 -4.31
CA ASP A 355 18.41 -17.45 -5.26
C ASP A 355 19.91 -17.52 -4.91
N ASP A 356 20.77 -17.62 -5.93
CA ASP A 356 22.22 -17.67 -5.78
C ASP A 356 22.82 -16.30 -5.42
N LYS A 357 22.02 -15.23 -5.49
CA LYS A 357 22.34 -13.89 -5.01
C LYS A 357 22.37 -13.77 -3.49
N VAL A 358 21.84 -14.75 -2.74
CA VAL A 358 21.88 -14.76 -1.27
C VAL A 358 22.53 -16.04 -0.78
N ARG A 359 23.59 -15.90 0.01
CA ARG A 359 24.36 -17.02 0.55
C ARG A 359 24.59 -16.86 2.05
N GLU A 360 24.86 -17.97 2.71
CA GLU A 360 25.07 -18.07 4.15
C GLU A 360 26.50 -18.53 4.45
N ASN A 361 27.18 -17.80 5.34
CA ASN A 361 28.51 -18.19 5.81
C ASN A 361 28.43 -19.29 6.89
N LYS A 362 29.59 -19.73 7.38
CA LYS A 362 29.68 -20.81 8.39
C LYS A 362 29.10 -20.42 9.75
N GLU A 363 29.09 -19.12 10.07
CA GLU A 363 28.52 -18.54 11.29
C GLU A 363 27.00 -18.34 11.18
N GLY A 364 26.41 -18.66 10.03
CA GLY A 364 24.98 -18.56 9.80
C GLY A 364 24.48 -17.15 9.47
N ARG A 365 25.36 -16.24 9.04
CA ARG A 365 24.99 -14.90 8.57
C ARG A 365 24.72 -14.90 7.07
N TRP A 366 23.66 -14.21 6.67
CA TRP A 366 23.32 -14.02 5.26
C TRP A 366 24.12 -12.88 4.66
N TYR A 367 24.56 -13.07 3.43
CA TYR A 367 25.17 -12.07 2.58
C TYR A 367 24.38 -12.00 1.27
N VAL A 368 24.37 -10.82 0.64
CA VAL A 368 23.78 -10.59 -0.66
C VAL A 368 24.83 -10.10 -1.65
N LYS A 369 24.81 -10.64 -2.87
CA LYS A 369 25.55 -10.13 -4.02
C LYS A 369 24.71 -9.07 -4.71
N THR A 370 25.12 -7.81 -4.62
CA THR A 370 24.38 -6.69 -5.20
C THR A 370 25.27 -5.75 -6.02
N GLU A 371 24.68 -4.89 -6.83
CA GLU A 371 25.37 -3.88 -7.62
C GLU A 371 24.98 -2.46 -7.19
N ILE A 372 25.96 -1.70 -6.70
CA ILE A 372 25.79 -0.30 -6.31
C ILE A 372 26.75 0.55 -7.11
N ARG A 373 26.22 1.52 -7.86
CA ARG A 373 26.94 2.47 -8.71
C ARG A 373 27.88 1.76 -9.69
N GLY A 374 27.38 0.71 -10.34
CA GLY A 374 28.14 -0.11 -11.29
C GLY A 374 29.18 -1.05 -10.65
N LYS A 375 29.25 -1.13 -9.32
CA LYS A 375 30.18 -2.00 -8.60
C LYS A 375 29.46 -3.15 -7.94
N VAL A 376 29.88 -4.37 -8.27
CA VAL A 376 29.43 -5.58 -7.58
C VAL A 376 30.05 -5.62 -6.20
N ILE A 377 29.21 -5.77 -5.18
CA ILE A 377 29.60 -5.91 -3.78
C ILE A 377 28.93 -7.15 -3.17
N TYR A 378 29.59 -7.72 -2.16
CA TYR A 378 29.11 -8.86 -1.39
C TYR A 378 28.99 -8.41 0.06
N GLN A 379 27.78 -8.13 0.51
CA GLN A 379 27.56 -7.49 1.81
C GLN A 379 26.59 -8.28 2.67
N GLN A 380 26.80 -8.20 3.98
CA GLN A 380 25.98 -8.86 4.97
C GLN A 380 24.56 -8.27 4.94
N VAL A 381 23.55 -9.14 5.02
CA VAL A 381 22.17 -8.76 5.31
C VAL A 381 22.06 -8.62 6.83
N PRO A 382 21.93 -7.39 7.37
CA PRO A 382 21.90 -7.17 8.82
C PRO A 382 20.59 -7.65 9.44
N ASP A 383 20.61 -7.82 10.75
CA ASP A 383 19.38 -7.91 11.52
C ASP A 383 18.80 -6.50 11.67
N ILE A 384 17.53 -6.35 11.31
CA ILE A 384 16.82 -5.07 11.36
C ILE A 384 15.80 -5.10 12.49
N TRP A 385 15.77 -4.03 13.28
CA TRP A 385 14.72 -3.76 14.25
C TRP A 385 14.13 -2.38 13.97
N VAL A 386 12.83 -2.23 14.17
CA VAL A 386 12.13 -0.97 13.99
C VAL A 386 11.16 -0.78 15.15
N VAL A 387 11.24 0.37 15.81
CA VAL A 387 10.20 0.82 16.74
C VAL A 387 9.14 1.58 15.96
N THR A 388 7.87 1.29 16.18
CA THR A 388 6.75 1.93 15.47
C THR A 388 5.58 2.15 16.42
N SER A 389 4.79 3.18 16.16
CA SER A 389 3.50 3.36 16.82
C SER A 389 2.61 2.14 16.58
N ARG A 390 1.94 1.63 17.62
CA ARG A 390 0.88 0.62 17.44
C ARG A 390 -0.30 1.22 16.66
N SER A 391 -1.02 0.39 15.93
CA SER A 391 -2.22 0.80 15.19
C SER A 391 -3.24 1.45 16.15
N GLY A 392 -3.76 2.62 15.77
CA GLY A 392 -4.79 3.34 16.55
C GLY A 392 -4.30 4.10 17.79
N SER A 393 -2.99 4.22 18.01
CA SER A 393 -2.43 5.14 19.01
C SER A 393 -2.47 6.60 18.52
N ASN A 394 -2.36 7.56 19.45
CA ASN A 394 -2.13 8.95 19.10
C ASN A 394 -0.63 9.15 18.77
N LYS A 395 -0.32 9.34 17.49
CA LYS A 395 1.05 9.44 17.00
C LYS A 395 1.81 10.64 17.53
N THR A 396 1.11 11.70 17.95
CA THR A 396 1.75 12.91 18.48
C THR A 396 1.98 12.84 19.99
N ASN A 397 1.40 11.84 20.66
CA ASN A 397 1.49 11.67 22.11
C ASN A 397 1.61 10.18 22.47
N LEU A 398 2.71 9.55 22.04
CA LEU A 398 3.00 8.15 22.32
C LEU A 398 3.58 7.97 23.72
N ASP A 399 3.06 6.99 24.47
CA ASP A 399 3.73 6.47 25.66
C ASP A 399 4.65 5.29 25.29
N PRO A 400 5.98 5.39 25.52
CA PRO A 400 6.92 4.30 25.23
C PRO A 400 6.60 2.97 25.90
N ASN A 401 5.90 2.99 27.04
CA ASN A 401 5.61 1.78 27.81
C ASN A 401 4.34 1.06 27.34
N THR A 402 3.56 1.65 26.44
CA THR A 402 2.27 1.10 26.04
C THR A 402 1.96 1.21 24.55
N ASP A 403 2.42 2.27 23.88
CA ASP A 403 2.05 2.60 22.49
C ASP A 403 3.10 2.23 21.45
N ILE A 404 4.32 1.88 21.87
CA ILE A 404 5.43 1.57 20.95
C ILE A 404 5.66 0.07 20.90
N VAL A 405 5.46 -0.51 19.72
CA VAL A 405 5.83 -1.90 19.43
C VAL A 405 7.13 -1.94 18.65
N ARG A 406 7.86 -3.03 18.79
CA ARG A 406 9.11 -3.26 18.09
C ARG A 406 8.94 -4.43 17.13
N ILE A 407 9.22 -4.20 15.85
CA ILE A 407 9.18 -5.22 14.80
C ILE A 407 10.60 -5.56 14.37
N GLY A 408 10.90 -6.84 14.23
CA GLY A 408 12.23 -7.33 13.89
C GLY A 408 12.23 -8.20 12.64
N LEU A 409 13.31 -8.15 11.90
CA LEU A 409 13.57 -8.95 10.70
C LEU A 409 14.96 -9.58 10.86
N ILE A 410 14.96 -10.88 11.15
CA ILE A 410 16.17 -11.66 11.42
C ILE A 410 16.17 -12.84 10.44
N LYS A 411 17.11 -12.83 9.49
CA LYS A 411 17.21 -13.86 8.42
C LYS A 411 15.84 -14.12 7.74
N GLY A 412 15.17 -13.06 7.31
CA GLY A 412 13.86 -13.11 6.67
C GLY A 412 12.68 -13.48 7.58
N LYS A 413 12.90 -13.66 8.90
CA LYS A 413 11.84 -14.03 9.87
C LYS A 413 11.37 -12.82 10.66
N LEU A 414 10.05 -12.68 10.75
CA LEU A 414 9.39 -11.58 11.46
C LEU A 414 9.34 -11.83 12.97
N ASN A 415 9.68 -10.81 13.74
CA ASN A 415 9.57 -10.75 15.20
C ASN A 415 8.68 -9.57 15.59
N LEU A 416 7.89 -9.72 16.64
CA LEU A 416 7.06 -8.66 17.21
C LEU A 416 7.25 -8.66 18.72
N GLU A 417 7.78 -7.58 19.26
CA GLU A 417 7.93 -7.36 20.69
C GLU A 417 7.02 -6.23 21.16
N THR A 418 6.36 -6.45 22.29
CA THR A 418 5.58 -5.43 23.00
C THR A 418 6.28 -5.00 24.28
N PRO A 419 6.02 -3.79 24.80
CA PRO A 419 6.55 -3.42 26.10
C PRO A 419 6.12 -4.42 27.18
N ARG A 420 7.00 -4.75 28.12
CA ARG A 420 6.71 -5.64 29.25
C ARG A 420 5.46 -5.19 30.01
N GLY A 421 4.61 -6.14 30.38
CA GLY A 421 3.36 -5.86 31.12
C GLY A 421 2.19 -5.40 30.24
N VAL A 422 2.39 -5.24 28.94
CA VAL A 422 1.31 -5.02 27.98
C VAL A 422 0.74 -6.37 27.54
N ASP A 423 -0.54 -6.63 27.85
CA ASP A 423 -1.21 -7.88 27.49
C ASP A 423 -1.35 -8.04 25.97
N LEU A 424 -0.56 -8.95 25.39
CA LEU A 424 -0.56 -9.36 23.98
C LEU A 424 -1.93 -9.86 23.45
N HIS A 425 -2.87 -10.21 24.34
CA HIS A 425 -4.22 -10.59 23.98
C HIS A 425 -5.18 -9.40 23.83
N ARG A 426 -4.78 -8.19 24.21
CA ARG A 426 -5.56 -6.98 23.90
C ARG A 426 -5.62 -6.79 22.38
N ARG A 427 -6.84 -6.57 21.87
CA ARG A 427 -7.14 -6.43 20.43
C ARG A 427 -6.33 -5.32 19.73
N ASP A 428 -5.81 -4.35 20.48
CA ASP A 428 -5.28 -3.08 19.96
C ASP A 428 -3.74 -2.99 19.89
N ILE A 429 -3.00 -4.10 20.07
CA ILE A 429 -1.52 -4.09 19.97
C ILE A 429 -1.04 -4.74 18.67
N ARG A 430 -1.55 -4.22 17.56
CA ARG A 430 -1.11 -4.63 16.21
C ARG A 430 -0.11 -3.61 15.67
N PRO A 431 0.95 -4.05 14.97
CA PRO A 431 1.83 -3.11 14.28
C PRO A 431 1.08 -2.41 13.14
N SER A 432 1.72 -1.38 12.57
CA SER A 432 1.19 -0.62 11.43
C SER A 432 0.77 -1.55 10.27
N PHE A 433 -0.25 -1.16 9.51
CA PHE A 433 -0.60 -1.85 8.26
C PHE A 433 0.61 -1.91 7.31
N ASP A 434 1.42 -0.86 7.32
CA ASP A 434 2.60 -0.68 6.47
C ASP A 434 3.85 -1.42 6.97
N THR A 435 3.70 -2.45 7.82
CA THR A 435 4.84 -3.20 8.38
C THR A 435 5.79 -3.71 7.27
N TYR A 436 5.26 -4.21 6.15
CA TYR A 436 6.12 -4.68 5.05
C TYR A 436 6.84 -3.54 4.34
N VAL A 437 6.19 -2.40 4.15
CA VAL A 437 6.79 -1.20 3.56
C VAL A 437 7.91 -0.68 4.47
N ILE A 438 7.66 -0.56 5.77
CA ILE A 438 8.62 -0.13 6.78
C ILE A 438 9.86 -1.04 6.79
N LEU A 439 9.65 -2.36 6.82
CA LEU A 439 10.76 -3.32 6.83
C LEU A 439 11.54 -3.33 5.51
N ALA A 440 10.84 -3.22 4.37
CA ALA A 440 11.46 -3.14 3.05
C ALA A 440 12.31 -1.87 2.90
N GLN A 441 11.83 -0.73 3.41
CA GLN A 441 12.58 0.52 3.46
C GLN A 441 13.83 0.40 4.33
N ALA A 442 13.70 -0.15 5.55
CA ALA A 442 14.82 -0.29 6.47
C ALA A 442 15.91 -1.22 5.92
N ILE A 443 15.53 -2.37 5.34
CA ILE A 443 16.50 -3.29 4.74
C ILE A 443 17.13 -2.70 3.46
N ALA A 444 16.35 -2.04 2.60
CA ALA A 444 16.89 -1.37 1.42
C ALA A 444 17.87 -0.26 1.80
N ALA A 445 17.56 0.53 2.82
CA ALA A 445 18.46 1.57 3.32
C ALA A 445 19.76 0.97 3.89
N ALA A 446 19.67 -0.14 4.64
CA ALA A 446 20.86 -0.82 5.15
C ALA A 446 21.74 -1.45 4.06
N LEU A 447 21.15 -1.84 2.93
CA LEU A 447 21.89 -2.38 1.79
C LEU A 447 22.44 -1.28 0.87
N TYR A 448 21.68 -0.21 0.62
CA TYR A 448 21.99 0.73 -0.47
C TYR A 448 22.36 2.13 -0.01
N THR A 449 21.93 2.55 1.18
CA THR A 449 22.26 3.85 1.75
C THR A 449 22.71 3.69 3.22
N PRO A 450 23.75 2.88 3.50
CA PRO A 450 24.13 2.53 4.88
C PRO A 450 24.46 3.77 5.73
N GLU A 451 25.01 4.82 5.12
CA GLU A 451 25.29 6.09 5.79
C GLU A 451 24.05 6.81 6.30
N LEU A 452 22.89 6.63 5.64
CA LEU A 452 21.62 7.23 6.04
C LEU A 452 21.02 6.54 7.27
N ILE A 453 21.22 5.23 7.42
CA ILE A 453 20.60 4.43 8.49
C ILE A 453 21.54 4.11 9.66
N LYS A 454 22.84 4.40 9.55
CA LYS A 454 23.87 4.00 10.54
C LYS A 454 23.57 4.39 12.00
N ASN A 455 22.86 5.49 12.21
CA ASN A 455 22.50 6.01 13.53
C ASN A 455 21.03 5.74 13.92
N GLY A 456 20.35 4.92 13.13
CA GLY A 456 18.90 4.80 13.10
C GLY A 456 18.27 5.72 12.06
N LEU A 457 17.13 5.32 11.51
CA LEU A 457 16.46 5.97 10.40
C LEU A 457 15.02 6.31 10.80
N PRO A 458 14.70 7.57 11.13
CA PRO A 458 13.32 8.00 11.29
C PRO A 458 12.56 7.95 9.96
N ILE A 459 11.35 7.41 10.03
CA ILE A 459 10.43 7.22 8.90
C ILE A 459 9.08 7.79 9.28
N LEU A 460 8.57 8.73 8.49
CA LEU A 460 7.24 9.29 8.65
C LEU A 460 6.43 9.05 7.38
N HIS A 461 5.24 8.50 7.54
CA HIS A 461 4.26 8.38 6.47
C HIS A 461 3.08 9.29 6.74
N PHE A 462 2.72 10.14 5.77
CA PHE A 462 1.52 10.97 5.84
C PHE A 462 0.86 11.05 4.46
N HIS A 463 -0.44 11.34 4.46
CA HIS A 463 -1.28 11.31 3.27
C HIS A 463 -1.30 12.68 2.59
N GLY A 464 -0.13 13.11 2.15
CA GLY A 464 0.11 14.37 1.49
C GLY A 464 1.29 14.23 0.53
N TYR A 465 1.56 15.28 -0.24
CA TYR A 465 2.66 15.28 -1.21
C TYR A 465 3.43 16.60 -1.09
N PRO A 466 4.76 16.56 -0.95
CA PRO A 466 5.58 17.76 -0.98
C PRO A 466 5.62 18.41 -2.36
N ASP A 467 5.73 19.72 -2.39
CA ASP A 467 6.14 20.50 -3.55
C ASP A 467 7.57 20.07 -3.98
N PRO A 468 7.85 19.82 -5.27
CA PRO A 468 9.21 19.55 -5.73
C PRO A 468 10.24 20.62 -5.36
N ALA A 469 9.83 21.88 -5.20
CA ALA A 469 10.71 22.96 -4.75
C ALA A 469 11.14 22.84 -3.28
N TRP A 470 10.48 21.98 -2.49
CA TRP A 470 10.85 21.73 -1.11
C TRP A 470 12.19 21.03 -0.98
N PHE A 471 12.56 20.17 -1.95
CA PHE A 471 13.77 19.35 -1.87
C PHE A 471 15.03 20.18 -2.06
N GLY A 472 15.92 20.15 -1.06
CA GLY A 472 17.22 20.79 -1.10
C GLY A 472 18.32 19.91 -1.71
N GLN A 473 19.56 20.39 -1.59
CA GLN A 473 20.73 19.59 -1.96
C GLN A 473 20.80 18.32 -1.08
N SER A 474 21.07 17.17 -1.70
CA SER A 474 21.10 15.86 -1.04
C SER A 474 19.76 15.33 -0.52
N GLU A 475 18.64 15.93 -0.96
CA GLU A 475 17.29 15.46 -0.66
C GLU A 475 16.63 15.01 -1.97
N TYR A 476 16.12 13.79 -2.00
CA TYR A 476 15.66 13.17 -3.25
C TYR A 476 14.29 12.53 -3.08
N PHE A 477 13.53 12.48 -4.17
CA PHE A 477 12.27 11.75 -4.21
C PHE A 477 12.23 10.77 -5.38
N ALA A 478 11.42 9.73 -5.24
CA ALA A 478 11.14 8.76 -6.30
C ALA A 478 9.75 8.15 -6.14
N GLY A 479 9.26 7.53 -7.22
CA GLY A 479 8.02 6.75 -7.21
C GLY A 479 6.74 7.52 -7.56
N ALA A 480 6.82 8.82 -7.91
CA ALA A 480 5.64 9.59 -8.28
C ALA A 480 4.91 9.04 -9.53
N THR A 481 5.66 8.41 -10.42
CA THR A 481 5.19 7.76 -11.67
C THR A 481 4.87 6.27 -11.49
N ASN A 482 5.09 5.70 -10.30
CA ASN A 482 4.75 4.30 -10.05
C ASN A 482 3.22 4.10 -10.07
N PRO A 483 2.75 2.88 -10.39
CA PRO A 483 1.36 2.52 -10.23
C PRO A 483 0.86 2.71 -8.79
N SER A 484 -0.39 3.13 -8.64
CA SER A 484 -1.02 3.36 -7.34
C SER A 484 -1.47 2.06 -6.70
N LEU A 485 -0.79 1.65 -5.64
CA LEU A 485 -1.08 0.43 -4.91
C LEU A 485 -1.80 0.71 -3.59
N PRO A 486 -2.52 -0.27 -3.04
CA PRO A 486 -3.06 -0.14 -1.69
C PRO A 486 -1.97 -0.15 -0.61
N CYS A 487 -2.24 0.50 0.52
CA CYS A 487 -1.36 0.55 1.68
C CYS A 487 -1.02 -0.85 2.22
N GLY A 488 0.19 -1.02 2.75
CA GLY A 488 0.65 -2.27 3.36
C GLY A 488 0.79 -3.49 2.44
N THR A 489 0.66 -3.33 1.12
CA THR A 489 0.81 -4.43 0.15
C THR A 489 2.28 -4.83 -0.08
N VAL A 490 2.49 -6.07 -0.54
CA VAL A 490 3.83 -6.55 -0.91
C VAL A 490 4.40 -5.75 -2.08
N GLU A 491 3.53 -5.43 -3.03
CA GLU A 491 3.84 -4.64 -4.22
C GLU A 491 4.29 -3.22 -3.83
N ALA A 492 3.63 -2.57 -2.87
CA ALA A 492 4.04 -1.24 -2.40
C ALA A 492 5.43 -1.30 -1.71
N ALA A 493 5.68 -2.34 -0.91
CA ALA A 493 6.97 -2.56 -0.27
C ALA A 493 8.10 -2.80 -1.28
N LEU A 494 7.82 -3.57 -2.35
CA LEU A 494 8.76 -3.80 -3.46
C LEU A 494 9.13 -2.49 -4.17
N LEU A 495 8.14 -1.64 -4.49
CA LEU A 495 8.41 -0.35 -5.12
C LEU A 495 9.24 0.58 -4.25
N ASN A 496 8.97 0.63 -2.93
CA ASN A 496 9.76 1.42 -1.99
C ASN A 496 11.21 0.92 -1.90
N PHE A 497 11.40 -0.41 -1.85
CA PHE A 497 12.73 -1.03 -1.89
C PHE A 497 13.50 -0.62 -3.14
N SER A 498 12.85 -0.70 -4.31
CA SER A 498 13.45 -0.31 -5.60
C SER A 498 13.79 1.17 -5.67
N ALA A 499 12.93 2.03 -5.12
CA ALA A 499 13.13 3.47 -5.16
C ALA A 499 14.40 3.89 -4.39
N ILE A 500 14.65 3.26 -3.23
CA ILE A 500 15.89 3.49 -2.45
C ILE A 500 17.11 3.03 -3.25
N TYR A 501 17.04 1.86 -3.88
CA TYR A 501 18.11 1.34 -4.75
C TYR A 501 18.46 2.33 -5.88
N GLU A 502 17.44 2.84 -6.58
CA GLU A 502 17.64 3.76 -7.71
C GLU A 502 18.24 5.09 -7.27
N ILE A 503 17.74 5.66 -6.18
CA ILE A 503 18.28 6.91 -5.65
C ILE A 503 19.74 6.71 -5.22
N ALA A 504 20.08 5.61 -4.57
CA ALA A 504 21.44 5.30 -4.16
C ALA A 504 22.42 5.18 -5.34
N ASN A 505 21.95 4.58 -6.44
CA ASN A 505 22.75 4.41 -7.66
C ASN A 505 22.96 5.74 -8.41
N ARG A 506 21.97 6.64 -8.38
CA ARG A 506 22.06 7.94 -9.07
C ARG A 506 22.83 9.00 -8.28
N ASN A 507 22.76 8.98 -6.94
CA ASN A 507 23.12 10.14 -6.11
C ASN A 507 24.28 9.92 -5.12
N GLY A 508 24.82 8.71 -5.03
CA GLY A 508 25.96 8.44 -4.13
C GLY A 508 25.58 8.35 -2.65
N ASP A 509 26.57 8.52 -1.77
CA ASP A 509 26.43 8.28 -0.33
C ASP A 509 25.99 9.52 0.48
N SER A 510 25.94 10.70 -0.13
CA SER A 510 25.68 11.96 0.56
C SER A 510 24.19 12.27 0.74
N ILE A 511 23.33 11.25 0.80
CA ILE A 511 21.88 11.41 0.93
C ILE A 511 21.51 11.81 2.35
N LYS A 512 20.72 12.87 2.51
CA LYS A 512 20.22 13.35 3.82
C LYS A 512 18.74 13.07 4.04
N MET A 513 17.96 13.00 2.97
CA MET A 513 16.53 12.73 3.04
C MET A 513 16.04 12.03 1.78
N LEU A 514 15.15 11.07 1.95
CA LEU A 514 14.44 10.39 0.89
C LEU A 514 12.93 10.62 1.06
N CYS A 515 12.25 10.96 -0.03
CA CYS A 515 10.79 10.98 -0.11
C CYS A 515 10.32 9.91 -1.11
N LEU A 516 9.76 8.82 -0.60
CA LEU A 516 9.23 7.74 -1.42
C LEU A 516 7.74 8.00 -1.62
N VAL A 517 7.38 8.35 -2.85
CA VAL A 517 6.01 8.71 -3.23
C VAL A 517 5.21 7.46 -3.53
N GLU A 518 4.06 7.32 -2.87
CA GLU A 518 3.06 6.30 -3.13
C GLU A 518 1.84 6.98 -3.76
N ALA A 519 1.77 6.95 -5.09
CA ALA A 519 0.72 7.59 -5.87
C ALA A 519 -0.69 7.24 -5.34
N ASP A 520 -1.55 8.25 -5.22
CA ASP A 520 -2.91 8.18 -4.66
C ASP A 520 -2.97 7.49 -3.26
N HIS A 521 -1.95 7.68 -2.44
CA HIS A 521 -1.90 7.27 -1.03
C HIS A 521 -1.19 8.31 -0.15
N GLY A 522 0.09 8.60 -0.41
CA GLY A 522 0.88 9.51 0.41
C GLY A 522 2.36 9.42 0.14
N VAL A 523 3.17 9.80 1.12
CA VAL A 523 4.64 9.76 1.03
C VAL A 523 5.25 9.19 2.30
N ASN A 524 6.33 8.45 2.12
CA ASN A 524 7.23 8.06 3.19
C ASN A 524 8.45 8.98 3.16
N ILE A 525 8.68 9.75 4.22
CA ILE A 525 9.87 10.59 4.37
C ILE A 525 10.84 9.92 5.34
N LEU A 526 12.04 9.63 4.85
CA LEU A 526 13.13 9.02 5.60
C LEU A 526 14.24 10.08 5.74
N GLY A 527 14.64 10.39 6.96
CA GLY A 527 15.64 11.44 7.22
C GLY A 527 16.90 10.92 7.89
N LEU A 528 18.01 11.64 7.75
CA LEU A 528 19.29 11.29 8.37
C LEU A 528 19.20 11.08 9.88
N ASP A 529 18.43 11.93 10.56
CA ASP A 529 18.14 11.84 11.97
C ASP A 529 16.81 12.55 12.28
N ARG A 530 16.34 12.38 13.53
CA ARG A 530 15.08 12.93 14.01
C ARG A 530 15.02 14.45 13.87
N ASP A 531 16.09 15.14 14.25
CA ASP A 531 16.09 16.60 14.38
C ASP A 531 16.13 17.26 13.01
N TYR A 532 16.93 16.71 12.08
CA TYR A 532 16.93 17.11 10.68
C TYR A 532 15.53 16.99 10.07
N LEU A 533 14.91 15.82 10.25
CA LEU A 533 13.63 15.51 9.62
C LEU A 533 12.48 16.38 10.17
N VAL A 534 12.44 16.58 11.49
CA VAL A 534 11.48 17.49 12.15
C VAL A 534 11.65 18.91 11.64
N LYS A 535 12.89 19.41 11.54
CA LYS A 535 13.17 20.77 11.05
C LYS A 535 12.64 20.95 9.63
N ARG A 536 12.99 20.05 8.70
CA ARG A 536 12.59 20.12 7.29
C ARG A 536 11.08 20.05 7.10
N LEU A 537 10.39 19.20 7.87
CA LEU A 537 8.92 19.11 7.82
C LEU A 537 8.25 20.38 8.35
N ARG A 538 8.73 20.93 9.47
CA ARG A 538 8.18 22.19 10.03
C ARG A 538 8.35 23.36 9.07
N GLU A 539 9.53 23.52 8.48
CA GLU A 539 9.80 24.53 7.44
C GLU A 539 8.87 24.33 6.24
N GLY A 540 8.79 23.11 5.71
CA GLY A 540 7.94 22.80 4.56
C GLY A 540 6.45 23.06 4.80
N VAL A 541 5.93 22.77 6.00
CA VAL A 541 4.54 23.07 6.36
C VAL A 541 4.32 24.58 6.53
N LEU A 542 5.22 25.28 7.21
CA LEU A 542 5.13 26.73 7.43
C LEU A 542 5.13 27.50 6.10
N GLU A 543 5.94 27.07 5.15
CA GLU A 543 6.07 27.67 3.81
C GLU A 543 4.97 27.20 2.84
N GLY A 544 4.13 26.24 3.24
CA GLY A 544 3.04 25.70 2.43
C GLY A 544 3.49 24.74 1.32
N HIS A 545 4.73 24.27 1.38
CA HIS A 545 5.30 23.27 0.47
C HIS A 545 4.95 21.83 0.86
N VAL A 546 4.59 21.57 2.12
CA VAL A 546 4.17 20.25 2.59
C VAL A 546 2.77 20.39 3.19
N ILE A 547 1.79 19.72 2.58
CA ILE A 547 0.40 19.71 3.05
C ILE A 547 -0.22 18.32 2.86
N LEU A 548 -1.32 18.07 3.57
CA LEU A 548 -2.17 16.89 3.33
C LEU A 548 -2.94 17.02 2.00
N GLY A 549 -3.30 15.87 1.43
CA GLY A 549 -4.05 15.75 0.18
C GLY A 549 -3.21 15.81 -1.10
N GLY A 550 -3.85 15.56 -2.22
CA GLY A 550 -3.22 15.33 -3.54
C GLY A 550 -2.59 16.53 -4.25
N LYS A 551 -2.48 17.71 -3.62
CA LYS A 551 -2.20 18.99 -4.32
C LYS A 551 -0.92 18.96 -5.18
N HIS A 552 0.19 18.45 -4.66
CA HIS A 552 1.49 18.51 -5.34
C HIS A 552 1.85 17.23 -6.12
N LEU A 553 1.02 16.18 -6.07
CA LEU A 553 1.28 14.93 -6.80
C LEU A 553 1.44 15.13 -8.32
N PRO A 554 0.61 15.95 -9.01
CA PRO A 554 0.80 16.20 -10.45
C PRO A 554 2.13 16.86 -10.79
N GLU A 555 2.66 17.73 -9.93
CA GLU A 555 3.96 18.39 -10.16
C GLU A 555 5.12 17.41 -9.94
N LEU A 556 5.04 16.58 -8.90
CA LEU A 556 6.00 15.50 -8.67
C LEU A 556 6.08 14.55 -9.87
N ARG A 557 4.93 14.13 -10.42
CA ARG A 557 4.85 13.29 -11.62
C ARG A 557 5.54 13.95 -12.82
N ARG A 558 5.22 15.21 -13.10
CA ARG A 558 5.84 15.96 -14.21
C ARG A 558 7.35 16.09 -14.05
N THR A 559 7.82 16.36 -12.83
CA THR A 559 9.24 16.48 -12.53
C THR A 559 9.96 15.14 -12.73
N SER A 560 9.38 14.03 -12.25
CA SER A 560 9.95 12.68 -12.48
C SER A 560 10.03 12.32 -13.96
N LEU A 561 8.96 12.54 -14.73
CA LEU A 561 8.96 12.25 -16.17
C LEU A 561 10.01 13.06 -16.93
N LYS A 562 10.18 14.34 -16.57
CA LYS A 562 11.20 15.18 -17.17
C LYS A 562 12.62 14.64 -16.89
N ALA A 563 12.90 14.28 -15.65
CA ALA A 563 14.18 13.69 -15.27
C ALA A 563 14.46 12.37 -16.02
N GLU A 564 13.45 11.49 -16.13
CA GLU A 564 13.56 10.24 -16.89
C GLU A 564 13.83 10.48 -18.39
N MET A 565 13.22 11.50 -18.99
CA MET A 565 13.47 11.87 -20.39
C MET A 565 14.88 12.45 -20.62
N GLU A 566 15.38 13.24 -19.68
CA GLU A 566 16.73 13.80 -19.71
C GLU A 566 17.79 12.68 -19.58
N GLU A 567 17.59 11.72 -18.67
CA GLU A 567 18.45 10.54 -18.52
C GLU A 567 18.51 9.69 -19.80
N ARG A 568 17.41 9.58 -20.54
CA ARG A 568 17.34 8.85 -21.81
C ARG A 568 17.87 9.64 -23.02
N GLY A 569 18.34 10.87 -22.83
CA GLY A 569 18.85 11.71 -23.92
C GLY A 569 17.77 12.22 -24.90
N LEU A 570 16.49 12.06 -24.57
CA LEU A 570 15.35 12.41 -25.44
C LEU A 570 14.92 13.88 -25.31
N GLY A 571 15.47 14.63 -24.35
CA GLY A 571 15.10 16.03 -24.07
C GLY A 571 15.66 17.10 -25.02
N LYS A 572 16.53 16.75 -26.00
CA LYS A 572 17.20 17.73 -26.88
C LYS A 572 16.60 17.90 -28.29
N ALA A 573 15.52 17.18 -28.64
CA ALA A 573 14.98 17.21 -30.01
C ALA A 573 13.91 18.29 -30.30
N ALA A 574 13.47 19.08 -29.30
CA ALA A 574 12.36 20.03 -29.47
C ALA A 574 12.77 21.51 -29.37
N GLY A 575 13.98 21.86 -29.84
CA GLY A 575 14.54 23.21 -29.67
C GLY A 575 15.42 23.68 -30.80
N SER A 576 15.04 23.44 -32.07
CA SER A 576 15.61 24.18 -33.20
C SER A 576 14.70 24.08 -34.44
N VAL A 577 13.65 24.90 -34.47
CA VAL A 577 13.12 25.43 -35.72
C VAL A 577 12.97 26.93 -35.51
N ASN A 578 13.98 27.68 -35.95
CA ASN A 578 13.83 29.08 -36.34
C ASN A 578 13.57 29.11 -37.84
#